data_AF-A0A956L3Q2-F1
#
_entry.id   AF-A0A956L3Q2-F1
#
_cell.length_a   1.000
_cell.length_b   1.000
_cell.length_c   1.000
_cell.angle_alpha   90.00
_cell.angle_beta   90.00
_cell.angle_gamma   90.00
#
_symmetry.space_group_name_H-M   'P 1'
#
loop_
_entity.id
_entity.type
_entity.pdbx_description
1 polymer ?
#
loop_
_entity_poly.entity_id
_entity_poly.type
_entity_poly.pdbx_seq_one_letter_code
_entity_poly.pdbx_strand_id
1 'polypeptide(L)'
;MRRLPSTLLAALLVLPATAGAEEPERVVMKLDEFIKLYEQSKEKEAQAPRDHALASARYSGRVLIEDGRPHAATFKAKMHIEVLAKKGWARVPVLPATVALQKATVGGKEAAVVIEEGYYTLVTDTRGAFDLELEFAAAVTTAQGRSSLAFDLAPSGATELELAVPADQDLDFTVANARLSSDKVVGSDRVVHATLPATGSLSVSWQVEIPEAAKQDARVYSEIYTLVGIGDGLMRTTTTVQDTILFAGVNTLRFELPKDMTLLDVTGSGIRDWNVKEGQLDVVLNYAAEGAYSLQLQMEKVVGEKSQDLQAPIVKPLGVERAKGWVGVESRGNLEVGAGEVKDATAVDVRSLPAAILGITDQPVLLGYKYLGVEPSIPLTVAQHDDVDVLVTLLDETRARTMWTRQGRRLTSVHYRIRNNRRQFLRLALPEGAELWSAMVGGRAVQPAKASDGRVMIPLLRSQATGGSLAAFDVEVVYVESIEPTPDNGRGQFTASLPQADAPSTYVAWTVYSPERAKIRKRSFDGSLRQVEFLSDPIPTEDYYSIEVDTPMFEQQAVSQSDSGGLGTGAVPVEVSLPLQGEPVYFEKLLALDEPLDVEFSYRGLRK
;
A
#
# COMPACT_ATOMS: atom_id res chain seq x y z
N MET A 1 -28.38 -0.78 -66.09
CA MET A 1 -27.45 -1.35 -65.09
C MET A 1 -26.33 -0.36 -64.84
N ARG A 2 -26.07 -0.03 -63.55
CA ARG A 2 -24.97 0.77 -62.96
C ARG A 2 -24.64 2.13 -63.62
N ARG A 3 -24.93 3.25 -62.92
CA ARG A 3 -24.51 4.61 -63.31
C ARG A 3 -23.44 5.14 -62.34
N LEU A 4 -22.30 5.57 -62.90
CA LEU A 4 -21.32 6.49 -62.30
C LEU A 4 -21.13 7.67 -63.28
N PRO A 5 -20.77 8.86 -62.79
CA PRO A 5 -21.24 10.12 -63.36
C PRO A 5 -20.23 10.79 -64.29
N SER A 6 -20.75 11.36 -65.38
CA SER A 6 -19.98 12.00 -66.43
C SER A 6 -20.08 13.54 -66.37
N THR A 7 -18.89 14.11 -66.28
CA THR A 7 -18.39 15.46 -66.57
C THR A 7 -19.01 16.13 -67.81
N LEU A 8 -19.17 17.47 -67.78
CA LEU A 8 -18.62 18.35 -68.85
C LEU A 8 -18.53 19.82 -68.38
N LEU A 9 -17.55 20.52 -68.95
CA LEU A 9 -16.91 21.75 -68.50
C LEU A 9 -17.08 22.88 -69.55
N ALA A 10 -17.20 24.11 -69.05
CA ALA A 10 -16.80 25.42 -69.62
C ALA A 10 -17.47 25.98 -70.90
N ALA A 11 -17.97 27.23 -70.78
CA ALA A 11 -17.65 28.36 -71.68
C ALA A 11 -18.11 29.69 -71.04
N LEU A 12 -17.45 30.78 -71.44
CA LEU A 12 -17.25 32.06 -70.74
C LEU A 12 -17.82 33.25 -71.53
N LEU A 13 -18.28 34.28 -70.80
CA LEU A 13 -18.11 35.74 -71.01
C LEU A 13 -18.89 36.57 -72.10
N VAL A 14 -19.82 37.38 -71.58
CA VAL A 14 -20.21 38.82 -71.76
C VAL A 14 -20.40 39.46 -73.15
N LEU A 15 -21.59 40.07 -73.36
CA LEU A 15 -21.80 41.43 -73.94
C LEU A 15 -23.02 42.13 -73.27
N PRO A 16 -23.11 43.47 -73.27
CA PRO A 16 -23.95 44.28 -72.36
C PRO A 16 -25.28 44.80 -72.98
N ALA A 17 -26.04 45.47 -72.10
CA ALA A 17 -27.19 46.37 -72.35
C ALA A 17 -28.59 45.74 -72.45
N THR A 18 -29.34 45.79 -71.35
CA THR A 18 -30.40 46.78 -71.06
C THR A 18 -31.05 46.39 -69.72
N ALA A 19 -30.93 47.23 -68.68
CA ALA A 19 -31.65 47.01 -67.42
C ALA A 19 -33.13 47.39 -67.63
N GLY A 20 -33.92 46.42 -68.09
CA GLY A 20 -35.38 46.49 -68.04
C GLY A 20 -35.83 46.32 -66.59
N ALA A 21 -36.68 47.23 -66.14
CA ALA A 21 -37.35 47.13 -64.85
C ALA A 21 -38.21 45.86 -64.82
N GLU A 22 -37.75 44.82 -64.13
CA GLU A 22 -38.59 43.70 -63.72
C GLU A 22 -39.54 44.22 -62.64
N GLU A 23 -40.83 44.24 -62.95
CA GLU A 23 -41.91 44.49 -62.00
C GLU A 23 -41.72 43.57 -60.79
N PRO A 24 -41.82 44.08 -59.55
CA PRO A 24 -41.69 43.23 -58.38
C PRO A 24 -42.76 42.13 -58.43
N GLU A 25 -42.32 40.87 -58.37
CA GLU A 25 -43.18 39.69 -58.33
C GLU A 25 -44.33 39.91 -57.33
N ARG A 26 -45.55 40.08 -57.86
CA ARG A 26 -46.74 40.18 -57.02
C ARG A 26 -47.06 38.80 -56.48
N VAL A 27 -46.69 38.56 -55.22
CA VAL A 27 -47.14 37.40 -54.46
C VAL A 27 -48.62 37.61 -54.11
N VAL A 28 -49.52 36.93 -54.83
CA VAL A 28 -50.96 36.92 -54.53
C VAL A 28 -51.27 35.74 -53.62
N MET A 29 -51.50 36.03 -52.34
CA MET A 29 -51.86 35.05 -51.32
C MET A 29 -53.38 35.03 -51.13
N LYS A 30 -53.98 33.84 -50.98
CA LYS A 30 -55.40 33.74 -50.64
C LYS A 30 -55.63 34.29 -49.23
N LEU A 31 -56.75 34.98 -48.98
CA LEU A 31 -57.05 35.58 -47.67
C LEU A 31 -56.91 34.56 -46.52
N ASP A 32 -57.28 33.30 -46.76
CA ASP A 32 -57.14 32.22 -45.78
C ASP A 32 -55.67 31.89 -45.46
N GLU A 33 -54.79 31.88 -46.47
CA GLU A 33 -53.33 31.73 -46.27
C GLU A 33 -52.72 32.95 -45.59
N PHE A 34 -53.20 34.15 -45.92
CA PHE A 34 -52.77 35.38 -45.27
C PHE A 34 -53.18 35.41 -43.80
N ILE A 35 -54.41 35.05 -43.45
CA ILE A 35 -54.86 34.94 -42.06
C ILE A 35 -54.05 33.87 -41.33
N LYS A 36 -53.78 32.72 -41.98
CA LYS A 36 -52.98 31.65 -41.38
C LYS A 36 -51.54 32.07 -41.10
N LEU A 37 -50.89 32.78 -42.03
CA LEU A 37 -49.54 33.33 -41.85
C LEU A 37 -49.52 34.52 -40.89
N TYR A 38 -50.55 35.37 -40.88
CA TYR A 38 -50.72 36.49 -39.95
C TYR A 38 -50.98 36.03 -38.51
N GLU A 39 -51.73 34.94 -38.32
CA GLU A 39 -51.90 34.29 -37.01
C GLU A 39 -50.65 33.53 -36.57
N GLN A 40 -49.91 32.93 -37.52
CA GLN A 40 -48.60 32.33 -37.23
C GLN A 40 -47.50 33.37 -36.95
N SER A 41 -47.63 34.59 -37.50
CA SER A 41 -46.70 35.71 -37.31
C SER A 41 -47.10 36.67 -36.20
N LYS A 42 -48.30 36.54 -35.61
CA LYS A 42 -48.57 37.13 -34.30
C LYS A 42 -47.52 36.54 -33.37
N GLU A 43 -46.55 37.35 -32.97
CA GLU A 43 -45.52 36.98 -32.02
C GLU A 43 -46.18 36.13 -30.92
N LYS A 44 -45.83 34.84 -30.87
CA LYS A 44 -46.13 34.03 -29.70
C LYS A 44 -45.47 34.80 -28.57
N GLU A 45 -46.30 35.49 -27.77
CA GLU A 45 -45.83 36.25 -26.62
C GLU A 45 -44.80 35.38 -25.91
N ALA A 46 -43.57 35.85 -25.84
CA ALA A 46 -42.50 35.11 -25.18
C ALA A 46 -43.02 34.73 -23.78
N GLN A 47 -43.29 33.44 -23.59
CA GLN A 47 -43.68 32.92 -22.30
C GLN A 47 -42.43 32.97 -21.44
N ALA A 48 -42.54 33.59 -20.27
CA ALA A 48 -41.44 33.60 -19.33
C ALA A 48 -41.02 32.14 -19.05
N PRO A 49 -39.72 31.82 -19.02
CA PRO A 49 -39.24 30.46 -18.78
C PRO A 49 -39.64 29.92 -17.39
N ARG A 50 -40.15 30.79 -16.51
CA ARG A 50 -40.78 30.48 -15.23
C ARG A 50 -41.99 31.37 -15.02
N ASP A 51 -43.00 30.85 -14.33
CA ASP A 51 -44.23 31.59 -14.03
C ASP A 51 -44.08 32.58 -12.87
N HIS A 52 -43.03 32.43 -12.06
CA HIS A 52 -42.72 33.28 -10.92
C HIS A 52 -41.22 33.31 -10.60
N ALA A 53 -40.80 34.31 -9.84
CA ALA A 53 -39.51 34.39 -9.19
C ALA A 53 -39.65 34.94 -7.77
N LEU A 54 -38.79 34.48 -6.86
CA LEU A 54 -38.65 35.01 -5.51
C LEU A 54 -37.37 35.85 -5.48
N ALA A 55 -37.48 37.17 -5.58
CA ALA A 55 -36.32 38.04 -5.73
C ALA A 55 -35.49 38.14 -4.44
N SER A 56 -36.16 38.20 -3.29
CA SER A 56 -35.52 38.16 -1.98
C SER A 56 -36.44 37.60 -0.90
N ALA A 57 -35.83 37.07 0.16
CA ALA A 57 -36.52 36.62 1.37
C ALA A 57 -35.76 37.10 2.61
N ARG A 58 -36.44 37.84 3.48
CA ARG A 58 -35.90 38.28 4.78
C ARG A 58 -36.66 37.63 5.90
N TYR A 59 -35.95 36.96 6.80
CA TYR A 59 -36.50 36.31 7.98
C TYR A 59 -36.06 37.06 9.23
N SER A 60 -37.00 37.61 9.99
CA SER A 60 -36.76 38.22 11.29
C SER A 60 -37.41 37.35 12.36
N GLY A 61 -36.60 36.70 13.18
CA GLY A 61 -37.05 35.72 14.16
C GLY A 61 -36.70 36.10 15.59
N ARG A 62 -37.47 35.57 16.54
CA ARG A 62 -37.17 35.62 17.96
C ARG A 62 -37.38 34.25 18.60
N VAL A 63 -36.39 33.79 19.36
CA VAL A 63 -36.49 32.56 20.14
C VAL A 63 -37.40 32.77 21.36
N LEU A 64 -38.29 31.83 21.60
CA LEU A 64 -39.16 31.76 22.76
C LEU A 64 -38.55 30.80 23.80
N ILE A 65 -38.52 31.27 25.04
CA ILE A 65 -37.98 30.55 26.19
C ILE A 65 -39.14 30.25 27.14
N GLU A 66 -39.26 28.98 27.53
CA GLU A 66 -40.21 28.49 28.55
C GLU A 66 -39.41 27.67 29.58
N ASP A 67 -39.65 27.89 30.87
CA ASP A 67 -38.89 27.28 31.97
C ASP A 67 -37.36 27.38 31.83
N GLY A 68 -36.88 28.51 31.30
CA GLY A 68 -35.45 28.77 31.07
C GLY A 68 -34.84 27.98 29.90
N ARG A 69 -35.65 27.31 29.06
CA ARG A 69 -35.18 26.57 27.88
C ARG A 69 -35.82 27.09 26.59
N PRO A 70 -35.02 27.28 25.52
CA PRO A 70 -35.55 27.50 24.18
C PRO A 70 -36.40 26.31 23.70
N HIS A 71 -37.63 26.56 23.26
CA HIS A 71 -38.52 25.50 22.74
C HIS A 71 -39.02 25.78 21.31
N ALA A 72 -39.16 27.04 20.92
CA ALA A 72 -39.59 27.44 19.59
C ALA A 72 -38.99 28.80 19.21
N ALA A 73 -39.07 29.15 17.93
CA ALA A 73 -38.77 30.48 17.43
C ALA A 73 -39.90 30.96 16.53
N THR A 74 -40.37 32.18 16.75
CA THR A 74 -41.36 32.82 15.87
C THR A 74 -40.65 33.70 14.86
N PHE A 75 -41.11 33.67 13.62
CA PHE A 75 -40.53 34.40 12.49
C PHE A 75 -41.57 35.26 11.82
N LYS A 76 -41.14 36.45 11.43
CA LYS A 76 -41.77 37.27 10.40
C LYS A 76 -40.91 37.20 9.16
N ALA A 77 -41.44 36.63 8.08
CA ALA A 77 -40.78 36.64 6.79
C ALA A 77 -41.43 37.67 5.88
N LYS A 78 -40.59 38.44 5.20
CA LYS A 78 -40.98 39.33 4.11
C LYS A 78 -40.31 38.85 2.83
N MET A 79 -41.12 38.44 1.87
CA MET A 79 -40.65 37.85 0.62
C MET A 79 -41.10 38.71 -0.57
N HIS A 80 -40.16 39.08 -1.43
CA HIS A 80 -40.46 39.83 -2.64
C HIS A 80 -40.69 38.86 -3.80
N ILE A 81 -41.94 38.75 -4.25
CA ILE A 81 -42.38 37.82 -5.28
C ILE A 81 -42.65 38.59 -6.56
N GLU A 82 -42.17 38.07 -7.68
CA GLU A 82 -42.49 38.57 -9.02
C GLU A 82 -43.24 37.49 -9.79
N VAL A 83 -44.52 37.73 -10.10
CA VAL A 83 -45.32 36.83 -10.94
C VAL A 83 -45.14 37.22 -12.41
N LEU A 84 -44.48 36.33 -13.15
CA LEU A 84 -44.13 36.50 -14.56
C LEU A 84 -45.19 35.92 -15.50
N ALA A 85 -46.08 35.06 -14.98
CA ALA A 85 -47.19 34.49 -15.73
C ALA A 85 -48.14 35.59 -16.23
N LYS A 86 -48.33 35.67 -17.55
CA LYS A 86 -49.20 36.69 -18.17
C LYS A 86 -50.70 36.42 -17.98
N LYS A 87 -51.12 35.16 -17.77
CA LYS A 87 -52.52 34.71 -17.61
C LYS A 87 -52.58 33.55 -16.61
N GLY A 88 -53.76 33.30 -16.02
CA GLY A 88 -54.00 32.15 -15.13
C GLY A 88 -53.79 32.43 -13.63
N TRP A 89 -53.56 31.41 -12.82
CA TRP A 89 -53.16 31.56 -11.41
C TRP A 89 -51.70 31.17 -11.26
N ALA A 90 -50.92 31.94 -10.51
CA ALA A 90 -49.56 31.61 -10.17
C ALA A 90 -49.53 30.81 -8.87
N ARG A 91 -48.62 29.83 -8.82
CA ARG A 91 -48.38 28.97 -7.65
C ARG A 91 -46.94 29.17 -7.22
N VAL A 92 -46.71 29.70 -6.03
CA VAL A 92 -45.38 30.07 -5.55
C VAL A 92 -45.10 29.34 -4.24
N PRO A 93 -44.17 28.36 -4.19
CA PRO A 93 -43.76 27.73 -2.94
C PRO A 93 -42.97 28.75 -2.11
N VAL A 94 -43.41 29.00 -0.88
CA VAL A 94 -42.92 30.12 -0.06
C VAL A 94 -42.31 29.68 1.26
N LEU A 95 -42.74 28.54 1.81
CA LEU A 95 -42.28 28.04 3.10
C LEU A 95 -42.50 26.53 3.20
N PRO A 96 -41.60 25.73 3.78
CA PRO A 96 -41.83 24.30 3.93
C PRO A 96 -42.97 24.02 4.93
N ALA A 97 -43.72 22.94 4.72
CA ALA A 97 -44.80 22.52 5.61
C ALA A 97 -44.30 21.91 6.94
N THR A 98 -42.98 21.86 7.14
CA THR A 98 -42.34 21.43 8.40
C THR A 98 -42.37 22.50 9.49
N VAL A 99 -42.64 23.75 9.14
CA VAL A 99 -42.87 24.84 10.10
C VAL A 99 -44.37 25.13 10.24
N ALA A 100 -44.77 25.73 11.35
CA ALA A 100 -46.16 26.06 11.63
C ALA A 100 -46.48 27.47 11.11
N LEU A 101 -47.14 27.56 9.94
CA LEU A 101 -47.61 28.84 9.41
C LEU A 101 -48.79 29.36 10.26
N GLN A 102 -48.66 30.58 10.77
CA GLN A 102 -49.67 31.25 11.58
C GLN A 102 -50.47 32.27 10.79
N LYS A 103 -49.80 33.00 9.89
CA LYS A 103 -50.43 34.06 9.10
C LYS A 103 -49.71 34.22 7.76
N ALA A 104 -50.47 34.49 6.70
CA ALA A 104 -49.95 34.87 5.39
C ALA A 104 -50.77 36.02 4.82
N THR A 105 -50.13 37.11 4.42
CA THR A 105 -50.81 38.29 3.88
C THR A 105 -50.09 38.90 2.70
N VAL A 106 -50.87 39.37 1.71
CA VAL A 106 -50.39 40.20 0.59
C VAL A 106 -51.12 41.53 0.66
N GLY A 107 -50.36 42.64 0.75
CA GLY A 107 -50.95 43.99 0.89
C GLY A 107 -51.88 44.13 2.09
N GLY A 108 -51.57 43.43 3.21
CA GLY A 108 -52.36 43.44 4.45
C GLY A 108 -53.64 42.61 4.43
N LYS A 109 -53.98 41.95 3.32
CA LYS A 109 -55.12 41.02 3.21
C LYS A 109 -54.64 39.58 3.29
N GLU A 110 -55.47 38.70 3.85
CA GLU A 110 -55.17 37.27 3.95
C GLU A 110 -54.92 36.65 2.57
N ALA A 111 -53.83 35.91 2.45
CA ALA A 111 -53.41 35.30 1.20
C ALA A 111 -53.89 33.85 1.11
N ALA A 112 -54.32 33.42 -0.08
CA ALA A 112 -54.69 32.03 -0.30
C ALA A 112 -53.43 31.14 -0.36
N VAL A 113 -53.26 30.27 0.63
CA VAL A 113 -52.13 29.35 0.76
C VAL A 113 -52.65 27.92 0.83
N VAL A 114 -52.06 27.03 0.04
CA VAL A 114 -52.33 25.58 0.06
C VAL A 114 -51.03 24.83 0.35
N ILE A 115 -51.12 23.56 0.76
CA ILE A 115 -49.93 22.71 0.92
C ILE A 115 -49.80 21.84 -0.34
N GLU A 116 -48.68 21.95 -1.03
CA GLU A 116 -48.32 21.14 -2.21
C GLU A 116 -46.87 20.74 -2.15
N GLU A 117 -46.58 19.46 -2.46
CA GLU A 117 -45.22 18.92 -2.50
C GLU A 117 -44.40 19.21 -1.22
N GLY A 118 -45.06 19.28 -0.06
CA GLY A 118 -44.40 19.56 1.22
C GLY A 118 -44.12 21.05 1.49
N TYR A 119 -44.67 21.97 0.70
CA TYR A 119 -44.53 23.41 0.87
C TYR A 119 -45.89 24.11 1.00
N TYR A 120 -45.96 25.11 1.88
CA TYR A 120 -46.94 26.17 1.77
C TYR A 120 -46.70 26.92 0.45
N THR A 121 -47.73 26.92 -0.38
CA THR A 121 -47.71 27.44 -1.74
C THR A 121 -48.77 28.54 -1.84
N LEU A 122 -48.33 29.76 -2.11
CA LEU A 122 -49.19 30.89 -2.41
C LEU A 122 -49.90 30.65 -3.75
N VAL A 123 -51.23 30.78 -3.78
CA VAL A 123 -52.04 30.74 -4.99
C VAL A 123 -52.59 32.13 -5.25
N THR A 124 -52.15 32.78 -6.32
CA THR A 124 -52.47 34.20 -6.57
C THR A 124 -52.71 34.54 -8.04
N ASP A 125 -53.64 35.45 -8.27
CA ASP A 125 -53.88 36.10 -9.57
C ASP A 125 -53.21 37.49 -9.67
N THR A 126 -52.55 37.95 -8.60
CA THR A 126 -51.73 39.17 -8.59
C THR A 126 -50.57 39.04 -9.58
N ARG A 127 -50.25 40.14 -10.27
CA ARG A 127 -49.23 40.21 -11.32
C ARG A 127 -48.14 41.20 -10.99
N GLY A 128 -46.95 40.96 -11.55
CA GLY A 128 -45.77 41.78 -11.28
C GLY A 128 -45.23 41.54 -9.88
N ALA A 129 -44.49 42.54 -9.39
CA ALA A 129 -43.79 42.48 -8.12
C ALA A 129 -44.72 42.87 -6.94
N PHE A 130 -44.73 42.06 -5.89
CA PHE A 130 -45.41 42.35 -4.64
C PHE A 130 -44.72 41.65 -3.45
N ASP A 131 -45.05 42.11 -2.24
CA ASP A 131 -44.54 41.52 -1.00
C ASP A 131 -45.55 40.54 -0.41
N LEU A 132 -45.07 39.35 -0.05
CA LEU A 132 -45.75 38.40 0.80
C LEU A 132 -45.16 38.49 2.21
N GLU A 133 -46.02 38.71 3.19
CA GLU A 133 -45.65 38.71 4.61
C GLU A 133 -46.19 37.44 5.27
N LEU A 134 -45.31 36.68 5.91
CA LEU A 134 -45.62 35.44 6.62
C LEU A 134 -45.25 35.57 8.08
N GLU A 135 -46.11 35.04 8.96
CA GLU A 135 -45.77 34.77 10.36
C GLU A 135 -45.83 33.27 10.59
N PHE A 136 -44.77 32.68 11.15
CA PHE A 136 -44.70 31.24 11.39
C PHE A 136 -43.82 30.91 12.61
N ALA A 137 -43.92 29.67 13.09
CA ALA A 137 -43.08 29.16 14.17
C ALA A 137 -42.27 27.94 13.71
N ALA A 138 -41.00 27.88 14.10
CA ALA A 138 -40.11 26.74 13.94
C ALA A 138 -39.74 26.15 15.30
N ALA A 139 -39.59 24.84 15.38
CA ALA A 139 -39.17 24.18 16.61
C ALA A 139 -37.69 24.48 16.92
N VAL A 140 -37.37 24.66 18.20
CA VAL A 140 -35.99 24.73 18.69
C VAL A 140 -35.69 23.45 19.45
N THR A 141 -34.63 22.76 19.06
CA THR A 141 -34.18 21.55 19.73
C THR A 141 -32.96 21.86 20.58
N THR A 142 -32.95 21.40 21.83
CA THR A 142 -31.80 21.56 22.74
C THR A 142 -31.23 20.19 23.11
N ALA A 143 -29.94 19.97 22.84
CA ALA A 143 -29.23 18.75 23.20
C ALA A 143 -27.83 19.09 23.72
N GLN A 144 -27.43 18.50 24.85
CA GLN A 144 -26.11 18.69 25.47
C GLN A 144 -25.69 20.17 25.62
N GLY A 145 -26.63 21.06 25.92
CA GLY A 145 -26.35 22.50 26.11
C GLY A 145 -26.27 23.32 24.82
N ARG A 146 -26.41 22.71 23.65
CA ARG A 146 -26.53 23.40 22.36
C ARG A 146 -27.99 23.43 21.91
N SER A 147 -28.47 24.62 21.59
CA SER A 147 -29.79 24.84 21.00
C SER A 147 -29.65 25.00 19.49
N SER A 148 -30.63 24.54 18.72
CA SER A 148 -30.63 24.67 17.27
C SER A 148 -32.04 24.78 16.70
N LEU A 149 -32.15 25.45 15.55
CA LEU A 149 -33.33 25.44 14.69
C LEU A 149 -32.90 25.24 13.25
N ALA A 150 -33.73 24.55 12.47
CA ALA A 150 -33.50 24.38 11.04
C ALA A 150 -34.81 24.25 10.27
N PHE A 151 -34.83 24.79 9.05
CA PHE A 151 -35.90 24.58 8.07
C PHE A 151 -35.41 24.87 6.65
N ASP A 152 -36.08 24.31 5.65
CA ASP A 152 -35.74 24.53 4.24
C ASP A 152 -36.13 25.93 3.77
N LEU A 153 -35.26 26.55 2.96
CA LEU A 153 -35.50 27.86 2.37
C LEU A 153 -36.22 27.71 1.03
N ALA A 154 -37.21 28.58 0.79
CA ALA A 154 -37.74 28.76 -0.56
C ALA A 154 -36.65 29.34 -1.48
N PRO A 155 -36.45 28.81 -2.70
CA PRO A 155 -35.45 29.29 -3.64
C PRO A 155 -35.61 30.80 -3.95
N SER A 156 -34.68 31.63 -3.49
CA SER A 156 -34.74 33.09 -3.60
C SER A 156 -33.45 33.70 -4.17
N GLY A 157 -33.51 34.86 -4.81
CA GLY A 157 -32.31 35.54 -5.32
C GLY A 157 -31.37 36.04 -4.22
N ALA A 158 -31.89 36.37 -3.04
CA ALA A 158 -31.13 36.82 -1.88
C ALA A 158 -31.87 36.49 -0.58
N THR A 159 -31.17 35.83 0.37
CA THR A 159 -31.75 35.43 1.65
C THR A 159 -31.01 36.10 2.81
N GLU A 160 -31.74 36.80 3.67
CA GLU A 160 -31.22 37.41 4.90
C GLU A 160 -31.93 36.83 6.13
N LEU A 161 -31.16 36.58 7.18
CA LEU A 161 -31.65 36.16 8.49
C LEU A 161 -31.27 37.21 9.54
N GLU A 162 -32.21 37.53 10.41
CA GLU A 162 -32.00 38.13 11.71
C GLU A 162 -32.70 37.25 12.76
N LEU A 163 -31.96 36.75 13.75
CA LEU A 163 -32.51 35.94 14.85
C LEU A 163 -32.11 36.54 16.19
N ALA A 164 -33.09 36.98 16.97
CA ALA A 164 -32.92 37.42 18.34
C ALA A 164 -33.10 36.26 19.32
N VAL A 165 -32.08 36.01 20.14
CA VAL A 165 -32.13 35.02 21.22
C VAL A 165 -32.04 35.75 22.55
N PRO A 166 -33.08 35.71 23.39
CA PRO A 166 -32.99 36.24 24.75
C PRO A 166 -31.93 35.47 25.53
N ALA A 167 -30.96 36.16 26.13
CA ALA A 167 -29.89 35.50 26.88
C ALA A 167 -29.35 36.44 27.96
N ASP A 168 -29.08 35.89 29.14
CA ASP A 168 -28.39 36.55 30.25
C ASP A 168 -26.87 36.42 30.16
N GLN A 169 -26.41 35.50 29.32
CA GLN A 169 -25.01 35.17 29.06
C GLN A 169 -24.70 35.36 27.58
N ASP A 170 -23.42 35.54 27.27
CA ASP A 170 -22.97 35.60 25.89
C ASP A 170 -23.18 34.24 25.20
N LEU A 171 -23.46 34.29 23.91
CA LEU A 171 -23.80 33.13 23.09
C LEU A 171 -22.87 33.05 21.90
N ASP A 172 -22.34 31.86 21.64
CA ASP A 172 -21.61 31.52 20.43
C ASP A 172 -22.59 31.00 19.38
N PHE A 173 -22.67 31.67 18.23
CA PHE A 173 -23.59 31.34 17.13
C PHE A 173 -22.85 30.67 15.97
N THR A 174 -23.41 29.58 15.48
CA THR A 174 -23.04 28.97 14.20
C THR A 174 -24.24 29.02 13.25
N VAL A 175 -24.09 29.68 12.11
CA VAL A 175 -25.09 29.68 11.02
C VAL A 175 -24.52 28.88 9.85
N ALA A 176 -25.08 27.71 9.58
CA ALA A 176 -24.59 26.85 8.50
C ALA A 176 -24.77 27.54 7.14
N ASN A 177 -23.77 27.39 6.26
CA ASN A 177 -23.75 27.95 4.90
C ASN A 177 -23.81 29.49 4.80
N ALA A 178 -23.68 30.23 5.90
CA ALA A 178 -23.65 31.69 5.85
C ALA A 178 -22.42 32.19 5.06
N ARG A 179 -22.63 33.15 4.16
CA ARG A 179 -21.55 33.83 3.43
C ARG A 179 -20.99 35.00 4.24
N LEU A 180 -21.85 35.64 5.01
CA LEU A 180 -21.51 36.64 6.01
C LEU A 180 -22.38 36.38 7.23
N SER A 181 -21.79 36.45 8.41
CA SER A 181 -22.50 36.43 9.69
C SER A 181 -21.87 37.40 10.68
N SER A 182 -22.69 38.03 11.49
CA SER A 182 -22.26 38.89 12.58
C SER A 182 -23.31 38.81 13.68
N ASP A 183 -22.91 38.92 14.93
CA ASP A 183 -23.85 39.05 16.04
C ASP A 183 -23.54 40.29 16.88
N LYS A 184 -24.54 40.73 17.64
CA LYS A 184 -24.44 41.87 18.55
C LYS A 184 -25.43 41.73 19.69
N VAL A 185 -25.14 42.41 20.79
CA VAL A 185 -26.08 42.57 21.90
C VAL A 185 -27.05 43.71 21.57
N VAL A 186 -28.36 43.48 21.67
CA VAL A 186 -29.41 44.50 21.54
C VAL A 186 -30.37 44.35 22.71
N GLY A 187 -30.30 45.27 23.68
CA GLY A 187 -31.11 45.15 24.90
C GLY A 187 -30.75 43.90 25.70
N SER A 188 -31.71 43.01 25.92
CA SER A 188 -31.53 41.71 26.62
C SER A 188 -31.28 40.53 25.66
N ASP A 189 -31.10 40.79 24.36
CA ASP A 189 -31.00 39.74 23.35
C ASP A 189 -29.64 39.73 22.69
N ARG A 190 -29.16 38.54 22.34
CA ARG A 190 -28.12 38.37 21.33
C ARG A 190 -28.77 38.20 19.98
N VAL A 191 -28.43 39.08 19.05
CA VAL A 191 -29.01 39.12 17.71
C VAL A 191 -27.96 38.70 16.70
N VAL A 192 -28.19 37.58 16.02
CA VAL A 192 -27.34 37.13 14.92
C VAL A 192 -27.96 37.56 13.58
N HIS A 193 -27.14 38.14 12.73
CA HIS A 193 -27.45 38.47 11.34
C HIS A 193 -26.65 37.56 10.43
N ALA A 194 -27.28 37.03 9.38
CA ALA A 194 -26.59 36.22 8.38
C ALA A 194 -27.15 36.42 6.97
N THR A 195 -26.26 36.35 5.97
CA THR A 195 -26.62 36.28 4.55
C THR A 195 -26.40 34.86 4.03
N LEU A 196 -27.44 34.26 3.47
CA LEU A 196 -27.46 32.86 3.05
C LEU A 196 -27.53 32.72 1.51
N PRO A 197 -27.08 31.58 0.95
CA PRO A 197 -27.27 31.26 -0.46
C PRO A 197 -28.74 31.24 -0.88
N ALA A 198 -28.95 31.29 -2.19
CA ALA A 198 -30.26 31.32 -2.84
C ALA A 198 -31.15 30.09 -2.56
N THR A 199 -30.55 28.95 -2.21
CA THR A 199 -31.21 27.65 -2.04
C THR A 199 -30.57 26.86 -0.91
N GLY A 200 -31.31 25.93 -0.31
CA GLY A 200 -30.81 25.02 0.74
C GLY A 200 -31.65 25.12 2.01
N SER A 201 -31.02 24.85 3.16
CA SER A 201 -31.65 24.93 4.47
C SER A 201 -31.06 26.07 5.30
N LEU A 202 -31.91 26.77 6.04
CA LEU A 202 -31.46 27.56 7.18
C LEU A 202 -31.17 26.59 8.33
N SER A 203 -29.98 26.68 8.91
CA SER A 203 -29.64 25.98 10.16
C SER A 203 -28.82 26.90 11.04
N VAL A 204 -29.36 27.22 12.21
CA VAL A 204 -28.72 28.07 13.22
C VAL A 204 -28.60 27.26 14.49
N SER A 205 -27.40 27.23 15.07
CA SER A 205 -27.18 26.66 16.40
C SER A 205 -26.44 27.65 17.28
N TRP A 206 -26.76 27.65 18.57
CA TRP A 206 -26.11 28.47 19.57
C TRP A 206 -25.92 27.74 20.89
N GLN A 207 -24.92 28.16 21.64
CA GLN A 207 -24.58 27.65 22.97
C GLN A 207 -24.03 28.81 23.80
N VAL A 208 -24.01 28.66 25.13
CA VAL A 208 -23.36 29.65 26.00
C VAL A 208 -21.90 29.78 25.60
N GLU A 209 -21.46 31.01 25.33
CA GLU A 209 -20.07 31.32 25.04
C GLU A 209 -19.24 31.08 26.30
N ILE A 210 -18.27 30.18 26.21
CA ILE A 210 -17.38 29.88 27.34
C ILE A 210 -16.41 31.06 27.46
N PRO A 211 -16.43 31.83 28.57
CA PRO A 211 -15.54 32.97 28.74
C PRO A 211 -14.09 32.56 28.54
N GLU A 212 -13.28 33.40 27.88
CA GLU A 212 -11.87 33.09 27.61
C GLU A 212 -11.08 32.84 28.91
N ALA A 213 -11.45 33.52 30.01
CA ALA A 213 -10.91 33.29 31.35
C ALA A 213 -11.31 31.95 31.99
N ALA A 214 -12.29 31.24 31.44
CA ALA A 214 -12.70 29.89 31.85
C ALA A 214 -12.08 28.79 30.97
N LYS A 215 -11.40 29.15 29.86
CA LYS A 215 -10.60 28.20 29.07
C LYS A 215 -9.34 27.88 29.85
N GLN A 216 -9.25 26.65 30.35
CA GLN A 216 -8.00 26.15 30.90
C GLN A 216 -7.07 25.78 29.74
N ASP A 217 -5.79 26.11 29.89
CA ASP A 217 -4.76 25.66 28.94
C ASP A 217 -4.76 24.13 28.85
N ALA A 218 -4.52 23.63 27.64
CA ALA A 218 -4.40 22.19 27.43
C ALA A 218 -3.27 21.63 28.30
N ARG A 219 -3.57 20.56 29.05
CA ARG A 219 -2.55 19.79 29.77
C ARG A 219 -2.34 18.47 29.09
N VAL A 220 -1.10 18.27 28.62
CA VAL A 220 -0.71 17.06 27.89
C VAL A 220 0.22 16.23 28.75
N TYR A 221 -0.07 14.95 28.88
CA TYR A 221 0.81 13.96 29.50
C TYR A 221 1.24 12.95 28.44
N SER A 222 2.54 12.71 28.30
CA SER A 222 3.07 11.84 27.25
C SER A 222 3.74 10.60 27.82
N GLU A 223 3.44 9.45 27.20
CA GLU A 223 4.18 8.21 27.34
C GLU A 223 4.92 7.91 26.04
N ILE A 224 6.23 7.74 26.11
CA ILE A 224 7.09 7.53 24.93
C ILE A 224 7.61 6.08 24.95
N TYR A 225 7.41 5.36 23.87
CA TYR A 225 7.88 3.99 23.71
C TYR A 225 8.78 3.91 22.49
N THR A 226 10.08 3.75 22.70
CA THR A 226 11.08 3.70 21.64
C THR A 226 11.62 2.28 21.50
N LEU A 227 11.49 1.69 20.32
CA LEU A 227 12.27 0.52 19.93
C LEU A 227 13.46 0.96 19.08
N VAL A 228 14.67 0.60 19.49
CA VAL A 228 15.93 0.88 18.79
C VAL A 228 16.45 -0.43 18.20
N GLY A 229 16.57 -0.52 16.88
CA GLY A 229 17.19 -1.63 16.19
C GLY A 229 18.53 -1.24 15.58
N ILE A 230 19.57 -2.01 15.86
CA ILE A 230 20.93 -1.78 15.34
C ILE A 230 21.34 -2.96 14.46
N GLY A 231 21.73 -2.70 13.22
CA GLY A 231 22.20 -3.72 12.27
C GLY A 231 22.54 -3.14 10.91
N ASP A 232 23.36 -3.86 10.12
CA ASP A 232 23.71 -3.50 8.72
C ASP A 232 24.23 -2.05 8.54
N GLY A 233 24.96 -1.52 9.53
CA GLY A 233 25.47 -0.13 9.51
C GLY A 233 24.39 0.94 9.69
N LEU A 234 23.21 0.57 10.19
CA LEU A 234 22.09 1.47 10.46
C LEU A 234 21.56 1.29 11.88
N MET A 235 21.14 2.41 12.47
CA MET A 235 20.28 2.44 13.65
C MET A 235 18.90 2.88 13.19
N ARG A 236 17.91 2.02 13.35
CA ARG A 236 16.51 2.32 13.08
C ARG A 236 15.74 2.44 14.38
N THR A 237 14.76 3.32 14.37
CA THR A 237 13.96 3.59 15.55
C THR A 237 12.50 3.67 15.17
N THR A 238 11.67 3.09 16.01
CA THR A 238 10.22 3.27 15.96
C THR A 238 9.80 3.81 17.31
N THR A 239 9.33 5.05 17.34
CA THR A 239 8.90 5.74 18.55
C THR A 239 7.40 5.93 18.51
N THR A 240 6.69 5.28 19.43
CA THR A 240 5.26 5.51 19.65
C THR A 240 5.10 6.51 20.79
N VAL A 241 4.43 7.63 20.52
CA VAL A 241 4.02 8.60 21.53
C VAL A 241 2.54 8.39 21.82
N GLN A 242 2.20 8.24 23.10
CA GLN A 242 0.83 8.19 23.58
C GLN A 242 0.58 9.40 24.49
N ASP A 243 -0.24 10.33 23.99
CA ASP A 243 -0.61 11.55 24.69
C ASP A 243 -1.98 11.39 25.35
N THR A 244 -2.12 11.97 26.55
CA THR A 244 -3.41 12.21 27.22
C THR A 244 -3.60 13.71 27.33
N ILE A 245 -4.57 14.24 26.58
CA ILE A 245 -4.87 15.66 26.43
C ILE A 245 -6.10 16.00 27.28
N LEU A 246 -5.93 16.88 28.26
CA LEU A 246 -6.97 17.30 29.19
C LEU A 246 -7.27 18.81 29.05
N PHE A 247 -8.47 19.19 29.49
CA PHE A 247 -8.99 20.57 29.61
C PHE A 247 -9.29 21.32 28.30
N ALA A 248 -8.40 21.25 27.30
CA ALA A 248 -8.61 21.85 25.99
C ALA A 248 -7.96 21.01 24.89
N GLY A 249 -8.61 20.94 23.73
CA GLY A 249 -8.09 20.20 22.59
C GLY A 249 -6.85 20.85 21.96
N VAL A 250 -5.93 20.01 21.47
CA VAL A 250 -4.67 20.43 20.85
C VAL A 250 -4.70 20.12 19.35
N ASN A 251 -4.40 21.11 18.51
CA ASN A 251 -4.35 20.95 17.05
C ASN A 251 -2.93 20.83 16.49
N THR A 252 -1.90 21.01 17.32
CA THR A 252 -0.48 20.89 16.94
C THR A 252 0.31 20.23 18.05
N LEU A 253 0.95 19.09 17.76
CA LEU A 253 1.86 18.40 18.67
C LEU A 253 3.30 18.68 18.25
N ARG A 254 4.18 18.92 19.23
CA ARG A 254 5.57 19.34 18.97
C ARG A 254 6.56 18.41 19.65
N PHE A 255 7.61 18.05 18.93
CA PHE A 255 8.66 17.16 19.42
C PHE A 255 10.04 17.68 19.06
N GLU A 256 10.98 17.61 19.99
CA GLU A 256 12.42 17.73 19.69
C GLU A 256 12.94 16.35 19.30
N LEU A 257 13.49 16.25 18.10
CA LEU A 257 14.03 15.01 17.54
C LEU A 257 15.47 14.79 18.03
N PRO A 258 15.89 13.53 18.23
CA PRO A 258 17.28 13.22 18.55
C PRO A 258 18.23 13.75 17.47
N LYS A 259 19.41 14.21 17.88
CA LYS A 259 20.45 14.68 16.95
C LYS A 259 20.89 13.55 16.02
N ASP A 260 21.23 13.91 14.78
CA ASP A 260 21.70 13.02 13.72
C ASP A 260 20.72 11.91 13.27
N MET A 261 19.44 12.00 13.66
CA MET A 261 18.38 11.13 13.17
C MET A 261 17.68 11.77 11.98
N THR A 262 17.43 10.97 10.94
CA THR A 262 16.58 11.33 9.81
C THR A 262 15.19 10.80 10.06
N LEU A 263 14.19 11.68 10.13
CA LEU A 263 12.77 11.31 10.22
C LEU A 263 12.29 10.81 8.86
N LEU A 264 11.79 9.58 8.83
CA LEU A 264 11.31 8.92 7.62
C LEU A 264 9.80 9.08 7.45
N ASP A 265 9.06 8.87 8.54
CA ASP A 265 7.59 8.90 8.50
C ASP A 265 6.98 9.28 9.85
N VAL A 266 5.78 9.86 9.78
CA VAL A 266 4.93 10.23 10.91
C VAL A 266 3.51 9.72 10.64
N THR A 267 3.08 8.73 11.40
CA THR A 267 1.73 8.15 11.28
C THR A 267 0.88 8.48 12.51
N GLY A 268 -0.38 8.85 12.29
CA GLY A 268 -1.35 9.18 13.35
C GLY A 268 -2.71 9.56 12.77
N SER A 269 -3.76 9.46 13.59
CA SER A 269 -5.14 9.78 13.16
C SER A 269 -5.32 11.28 12.94
N GLY A 270 -5.85 11.70 11.79
CA GLY A 270 -6.19 13.10 11.55
C GLY A 270 -4.99 14.04 11.38
N ILE A 271 -3.81 13.52 11.05
CA ILE A 271 -2.69 14.37 10.65
C ILE A 271 -3.05 15.09 9.35
N ARG A 272 -3.02 16.42 9.38
CA ARG A 272 -3.17 17.28 8.21
C ARG A 272 -1.85 17.48 7.49
N ASP A 273 -0.80 17.76 8.25
CA ASP A 273 0.55 18.03 7.76
C ASP A 273 1.57 17.83 8.88
N TRP A 274 2.84 17.60 8.54
CA TRP A 274 3.94 17.61 9.50
C TRP A 274 5.20 18.15 8.84
N ASN A 275 6.02 18.86 9.62
CA ASN A 275 7.26 19.43 9.10
C ASN A 275 8.33 19.50 10.18
N VAL A 276 9.60 19.30 9.77
CA VAL A 276 10.77 19.42 10.64
C VAL A 276 11.48 20.75 10.38
N LYS A 277 11.76 21.52 11.44
CA LYS A 277 12.57 22.75 11.40
C LYS A 277 13.58 22.72 12.55
N GLU A 278 14.86 22.89 12.23
CA GLU A 278 15.93 22.99 13.26
C GLU A 278 15.93 21.84 14.29
N GLY A 279 15.56 20.62 13.85
CA GLY A 279 15.46 19.44 14.73
C GLY A 279 14.16 19.34 15.54
N GLN A 280 13.21 20.26 15.35
CA GLN A 280 11.87 20.19 15.92
C GLN A 280 10.85 19.73 14.88
N LEU A 281 10.03 18.76 15.25
CA LEU A 281 8.90 18.25 14.48
C LEU A 281 7.62 18.95 14.97
N ASP A 282 6.94 19.65 14.06
CA ASP A 282 5.56 20.12 14.23
C ASP A 282 4.62 19.17 13.50
N VAL A 283 3.67 18.55 14.21
CA VAL A 283 2.60 17.72 13.65
C VAL A 283 1.27 18.46 13.78
N VAL A 284 0.68 18.85 12.66
CA VAL A 284 -0.57 19.62 12.62
C VAL A 284 -1.75 18.70 12.31
N LEU A 285 -2.80 18.78 13.13
CA LEU A 285 -3.99 17.95 13.04
C LEU A 285 -5.12 18.68 12.31
N ASN A 286 -6.05 17.94 11.71
CA ASN A 286 -7.25 18.48 11.07
C ASN A 286 -8.41 18.75 12.06
N TYR A 287 -8.26 18.34 13.32
CA TYR A 287 -9.15 18.66 14.44
C TYR A 287 -8.36 18.95 15.72
N ALA A 288 -9.01 19.54 16.73
CA ALA A 288 -8.42 19.69 18.06
C ALA A 288 -8.55 18.35 18.81
N ALA A 289 -7.44 17.64 19.00
CA ALA A 289 -7.43 16.35 19.66
C ALA A 289 -7.64 16.49 21.17
N GLU A 290 -8.52 15.64 21.72
CA GLU A 290 -8.87 15.58 23.14
C GLU A 290 -8.76 14.12 23.62
N GLY A 291 -8.47 13.93 24.92
CA GLY A 291 -8.34 12.59 25.49
C GLY A 291 -7.09 11.87 25.01
N ALA A 292 -7.20 10.57 24.73
CA ALA A 292 -6.07 9.75 24.29
C ALA A 292 -5.77 9.97 22.80
N TYR A 293 -4.52 10.28 22.49
CA TYR A 293 -4.03 10.43 21.12
C TYR A 293 -2.72 9.68 20.94
N SER A 294 -2.52 9.01 19.80
CA SER A 294 -1.29 8.25 19.53
C SER A 294 -0.68 8.61 18.19
N LEU A 295 0.65 8.74 18.20
CA LEU A 295 1.50 9.05 17.06
C LEU A 295 2.63 8.02 16.99
N GLN A 296 3.03 7.64 15.78
CA GLN A 296 4.22 6.83 15.55
C GLN A 296 5.21 7.58 14.65
N LEU A 297 6.48 7.58 15.07
CA LEU A 297 7.60 8.18 14.36
C LEU A 297 8.57 7.09 13.95
N GLN A 298 8.97 7.09 12.67
CA GLN A 298 10.03 6.23 12.17
C GLN A 298 11.26 7.08 11.84
N MET A 299 12.40 6.78 12.44
CA MET A 299 13.65 7.50 12.17
C MET A 299 14.82 6.54 11.99
N GLU A 300 15.84 6.98 11.26
CA GLU A 300 17.08 6.23 11.10
C GLU A 300 18.34 7.09 11.15
N LYS A 301 19.47 6.46 11.47
CA LYS A 301 20.81 7.04 11.48
C LYS A 301 21.81 6.03 10.91
N VAL A 302 22.71 6.50 10.07
CA VAL A 302 23.87 5.70 9.61
C VAL A 302 24.87 5.56 10.75
N VAL A 303 25.26 4.31 11.03
CA VAL A 303 26.22 3.94 12.06
C VAL A 303 27.47 3.40 11.38
N GLY A 304 28.62 4.04 11.60
CA GLY A 304 29.89 3.54 11.08
C GLY A 304 30.31 2.22 11.73
N GLU A 305 31.05 1.37 10.99
CA GLU A 305 31.49 0.01 11.39
C GLU A 305 32.22 -0.09 12.76
N LYS A 306 32.67 1.04 13.33
CA LYS A 306 33.38 1.11 14.62
C LYS A 306 32.81 2.17 15.56
N SER A 307 31.50 2.40 15.52
CA SER A 307 30.87 3.41 16.39
C SER A 307 30.86 2.93 17.84
N GLN A 308 31.83 3.41 18.64
CA GLN A 308 31.94 3.12 20.07
C GLN A 308 31.07 4.03 20.95
N ASP A 309 30.50 5.08 20.37
CA ASP A 309 29.75 6.13 21.07
C ASP A 309 28.31 6.25 20.54
N LEU A 310 27.58 5.14 20.54
CA LEU A 310 26.16 5.15 20.22
C LEU A 310 25.34 5.55 21.45
N GLN A 311 24.25 6.26 21.22
CA GLN A 311 23.28 6.61 22.26
C GLN A 311 21.89 6.18 21.79
N ALA A 312 21.08 5.65 22.70
CA ALA A 312 19.68 5.40 22.41
C ALA A 312 18.98 6.75 22.13
N PRO A 313 18.39 6.93 20.95
CA PRO A 313 17.73 8.17 20.56
C PRO A 313 16.42 8.37 21.32
N ILE A 314 16.22 9.57 21.84
CA ILE A 314 15.04 9.94 22.63
C ILE A 314 14.29 11.07 21.94
N VAL A 315 13.02 10.84 21.61
CA VAL A 315 12.11 11.89 21.15
C VAL A 315 11.58 12.62 22.38
N LYS A 316 11.73 13.94 22.41
CA LYS A 316 11.31 14.77 23.53
C LYS A 316 10.02 15.54 23.17
N PRO A 317 8.87 15.21 23.79
CA PRO A 317 7.66 16.00 23.60
C PRO A 317 7.81 17.40 24.20
N LEU A 318 7.29 18.41 23.51
CA LEU A 318 7.35 19.81 23.90
C LEU A 318 5.95 20.30 24.30
N GLY A 319 5.88 21.14 25.33
CA GLY A 319 4.60 21.68 25.83
C GLY A 319 3.76 20.67 26.62
N VAL A 320 4.42 19.68 27.26
CA VAL A 320 3.75 18.65 28.06
C VAL A 320 4.06 18.81 29.54
N GLU A 321 3.09 18.50 30.39
CA GLU A 321 3.19 18.60 31.85
C GLU A 321 4.09 17.52 32.45
N ARG A 322 4.05 16.32 31.86
CA ARG A 322 4.90 15.21 32.26
C ARG A 322 5.16 14.29 31.09
N ALA A 323 6.39 13.84 30.99
CA ALA A 323 6.80 12.76 30.12
C ALA A 323 7.41 11.62 30.94
N LYS A 324 7.16 10.40 30.51
CA LYS A 324 7.92 9.21 30.91
C LYS A 324 8.08 8.33 29.67
N GLY A 325 9.08 7.47 29.67
CA GLY A 325 9.24 6.58 28.54
C GLY A 325 9.96 5.28 28.83
N TRP A 326 9.96 4.45 27.81
CA TRP A 326 10.61 3.15 27.77
C TRP A 326 11.43 3.03 26.49
N VAL A 327 12.57 2.38 26.61
CA VAL A 327 13.44 2.06 25.49
C VAL A 327 13.67 0.56 25.47
N GLY A 328 13.39 -0.07 24.34
CA GLY A 328 13.84 -1.43 24.02
C GLY A 328 14.95 -1.35 22.99
N VAL A 329 16.01 -2.14 23.15
CA VAL A 329 17.10 -2.23 22.18
C VAL A 329 17.18 -3.64 21.63
N GLU A 330 17.07 -3.78 20.32
CA GLU A 330 17.23 -5.04 19.58
C GLU A 330 18.50 -5.00 18.72
N SER A 331 19.09 -6.17 18.52
CA SER A 331 20.16 -6.39 17.56
C SER A 331 19.59 -7.04 16.31
N ARG A 332 20.04 -6.61 15.14
CA ARG A 332 19.76 -7.24 13.85
C ARG A 332 21.07 -7.77 13.30
N GLY A 333 21.17 -9.09 13.18
CA GLY A 333 22.36 -9.79 12.70
C GLY A 333 23.28 -10.26 13.84
N ASN A 334 24.58 -10.21 13.61
CA ASN A 334 25.64 -10.77 14.46
C ASN A 334 26.25 -9.76 15.44
N LEU A 335 25.47 -8.75 15.85
CA LEU A 335 25.94 -7.70 16.75
C LEU A 335 25.64 -8.06 18.21
N GLU A 336 26.65 -7.94 19.06
CA GLU A 336 26.49 -7.89 20.51
C GLU A 336 26.24 -6.44 20.94
N VAL A 337 25.13 -6.20 21.63
CA VAL A 337 24.74 -4.88 22.10
C VAL A 337 24.81 -4.85 23.63
N GLY A 338 25.65 -3.95 24.14
CA GLY A 338 25.78 -3.65 25.56
C GLY A 338 25.34 -2.22 25.88
N ALA A 339 25.40 -1.88 27.16
CA ALA A 339 25.11 -0.54 27.64
C ALA A 339 26.30 0.05 28.39
N GLY A 340 26.53 1.34 28.20
CA GLY A 340 27.48 2.12 28.97
C GLY A 340 26.89 2.63 30.29
N GLU A 341 27.46 3.74 30.80
CA GLU A 341 26.99 4.37 32.03
C GLU A 341 25.68 5.14 31.79
N VAL A 342 24.57 4.57 32.24
CA VAL A 342 23.21 5.12 32.07
C VAL A 342 22.94 6.24 33.09
N LYS A 343 22.35 7.35 32.66
CA LYS A 343 21.89 8.47 33.49
C LYS A 343 20.41 8.76 33.27
N ASP A 344 19.69 9.06 34.34
CA ASP A 344 18.25 9.39 34.34
C ASP A 344 17.32 8.34 33.71
N ALA A 345 17.80 7.09 33.62
CA ALA A 345 17.02 5.92 33.23
C ALA A 345 17.39 4.73 34.12
N THR A 346 16.48 3.76 34.23
CA THR A 346 16.63 2.53 35.02
C THR A 346 16.48 1.33 34.10
N ALA A 347 17.43 0.39 34.18
CA ALA A 347 17.33 -0.88 33.47
C ALA A 347 16.16 -1.71 34.02
N VAL A 348 15.42 -2.37 33.14
CA VAL A 348 14.28 -3.22 33.48
C VAL A 348 14.41 -4.57 32.77
N ASP A 349 13.71 -5.59 33.28
CA ASP A 349 13.59 -6.86 32.56
C ASP A 349 12.90 -6.60 31.21
N VAL A 350 13.47 -7.11 30.12
CA VAL A 350 12.93 -6.96 28.77
C VAL A 350 11.47 -7.43 28.67
N ARG A 351 11.10 -8.50 29.38
CA ARG A 351 9.72 -9.03 29.40
C ARG A 351 8.73 -8.10 30.09
N SER A 352 9.23 -7.13 30.85
CA SER A 352 8.40 -6.08 31.48
C SER A 352 8.20 -4.86 30.59
N LEU A 353 8.82 -4.82 29.40
CA LEU A 353 8.61 -3.74 28.46
C LEU A 353 7.15 -3.71 27.97
N PRO A 354 6.59 -2.51 27.72
CA PRO A 354 5.21 -2.37 27.23
C PRO A 354 4.97 -3.06 25.89
N ALA A 355 3.72 -3.44 25.63
CA ALA A 355 3.28 -4.02 24.35
C ALA A 355 3.53 -3.08 23.15
N ALA A 356 3.60 -1.78 23.38
CA ALA A 356 3.98 -0.79 22.36
C ALA A 356 5.43 -0.97 21.85
N ILE A 357 6.28 -1.72 22.56
CA ILE A 357 7.63 -2.10 22.14
C ILE A 357 7.66 -3.57 21.70
N LEU A 358 7.19 -4.48 22.57
CA LEU A 358 7.27 -5.92 22.30
C LEU A 358 6.34 -6.39 21.17
N GLY A 359 5.25 -5.66 20.90
CA GLY A 359 4.28 -6.01 19.88
C GLY A 359 4.63 -5.52 18.47
N ILE A 360 5.74 -4.79 18.31
CA ILE A 360 6.17 -4.22 17.02
C ILE A 360 7.46 -4.85 16.48
N THR A 361 7.98 -5.90 17.13
CA THR A 361 9.16 -6.64 16.68
C THR A 361 9.06 -8.14 16.94
N ASP A 362 9.58 -8.92 16.00
CA ASP A 362 9.79 -10.35 16.14
C ASP A 362 11.24 -10.69 16.55
N GLN A 363 12.11 -9.68 16.67
CA GLN A 363 13.50 -9.87 17.08
C GLN A 363 13.62 -9.91 18.61
N PRO A 364 14.59 -10.66 19.16
CA PRO A 364 14.90 -10.62 20.58
C PRO A 364 15.34 -9.22 21.01
N VAL A 365 14.54 -8.57 21.85
CA VAL A 365 14.96 -7.35 22.54
C VAL A 365 15.99 -7.74 23.61
N LEU A 366 17.15 -7.08 23.59
CA LEU A 366 18.31 -7.43 24.42
C LEU A 366 18.38 -6.56 25.68
N LEU A 367 18.02 -5.29 25.56
CA LEU A 367 18.08 -4.32 26.66
C LEU A 367 16.74 -3.61 26.82
N GLY A 368 16.36 -3.31 28.06
CA GLY A 368 15.15 -2.58 28.40
C GLY A 368 15.45 -1.48 29.41
N TYR A 369 14.93 -0.28 29.16
CA TYR A 369 15.06 0.87 30.06
C TYR A 369 13.72 1.55 30.28
N LYS A 370 13.56 2.16 31.45
CA LYS A 370 12.47 3.08 31.79
C LYS A 370 13.04 4.37 32.34
N TYR A 371 12.46 5.51 31.97
CA TYR A 371 12.88 6.82 32.45
C TYR A 371 11.68 7.71 32.80
N LEU A 372 11.96 8.71 33.64
CA LEU A 372 11.04 9.81 33.96
C LEU A 372 11.66 11.12 33.46
N GLY A 373 10.85 11.99 32.87
CA GLY A 373 11.35 13.20 32.22
C GLY A 373 11.63 12.99 30.72
N VAL A 374 12.48 13.83 30.15
CA VAL A 374 12.63 13.96 28.69
C VAL A 374 14.07 13.86 28.16
N GLU A 375 15.08 13.74 29.02
CA GLU A 375 16.50 13.76 28.63
C GLU A 375 17.34 12.63 29.28
N PRO A 376 16.92 11.36 29.24
CA PRO A 376 17.77 10.27 29.72
C PRO A 376 18.99 10.08 28.81
N SER A 377 20.11 9.63 29.39
CA SER A 377 21.30 9.23 28.65
C SER A 377 21.49 7.73 28.76
N ILE A 378 21.36 7.02 27.63
CA ILE A 378 21.54 5.58 27.53
C ILE A 378 22.60 5.31 26.46
N PRO A 379 23.90 5.33 26.81
CA PRO A 379 24.97 4.95 25.90
C PRO A 379 24.88 3.47 25.55
N LEU A 380 25.09 3.13 24.28
CA LEU A 380 25.05 1.78 23.72
C LEU A 380 26.44 1.42 23.20
N THR A 381 26.91 0.22 23.56
CA THR A 381 28.14 -0.35 23.00
C THR A 381 27.77 -1.43 22.00
N VAL A 382 28.47 -1.46 20.87
CA VAL A 382 28.24 -2.46 19.82
C VAL A 382 29.55 -3.14 19.51
N ALA A 383 29.56 -4.47 19.63
CA ALA A 383 30.65 -5.32 19.17
C ALA A 383 30.15 -6.19 18.03
N GLN A 384 30.73 -6.03 16.85
CA GLN A 384 30.46 -6.90 15.72
C GLN A 384 31.33 -8.14 15.82
N HIS A 385 30.69 -9.31 15.78
CA HIS A 385 31.38 -10.59 15.67
C HIS A 385 31.40 -11.02 14.21
N ASP A 386 32.44 -11.74 13.81
CA ASP A 386 32.50 -12.33 12.46
C ASP A 386 31.48 -13.47 12.35
N ASP A 387 30.74 -13.51 11.24
CA ASP A 387 29.92 -14.68 10.91
C ASP A 387 30.82 -15.89 10.70
N VAL A 388 30.49 -17.00 11.36
CA VAL A 388 31.06 -18.30 10.99
C VAL A 388 30.19 -18.87 9.88
N ASP A 389 30.79 -19.13 8.71
CA ASP A 389 30.10 -19.81 7.62
C ASP A 389 29.70 -21.24 8.03
N VAL A 390 28.47 -21.39 8.53
CA VAL A 390 27.84 -22.71 8.69
C VAL A 390 27.60 -23.29 7.30
N LEU A 391 27.76 -24.61 7.13
CA LEU A 391 27.51 -25.31 5.86
C LEU A 391 26.17 -24.91 5.26
N VAL A 392 26.22 -24.07 4.23
CA VAL A 392 25.04 -23.53 3.57
C VAL A 392 24.38 -24.56 2.65
N THR A 393 25.20 -25.45 2.09
CA THR A 393 24.81 -26.44 1.09
C THR A 393 25.53 -27.75 1.40
N LEU A 394 24.77 -28.85 1.44
CA LEU A 394 25.24 -30.20 1.70
C LEU A 394 24.74 -31.13 0.59
N LEU A 395 25.61 -32.00 0.09
CA LEU A 395 25.23 -33.05 -0.86
C LEU A 395 25.01 -34.35 -0.05
N ASP A 396 23.76 -34.62 0.33
CA ASP A 396 23.36 -35.85 1.04
C ASP A 396 23.87 -37.09 0.30
N GLU A 397 23.83 -37.04 -1.04
CA GLU A 397 24.34 -38.08 -1.92
C GLU A 397 24.89 -37.50 -3.23
N THR A 398 26.01 -38.07 -3.70
CA THR A 398 26.52 -37.92 -5.07
C THR A 398 26.51 -39.29 -5.74
N ARG A 399 25.58 -39.52 -6.67
CA ARG A 399 25.41 -40.79 -7.37
C ARG A 399 25.75 -40.64 -8.85
N ALA A 400 26.85 -41.24 -9.27
CA ALA A 400 27.36 -41.16 -10.63
C ALA A 400 27.22 -42.49 -11.39
N ARG A 401 26.95 -42.38 -12.69
CA ARG A 401 26.93 -43.49 -13.64
C ARG A 401 27.75 -43.12 -14.86
N THR A 402 28.76 -43.91 -15.16
CA THR A 402 29.63 -43.71 -16.32
C THR A 402 29.57 -44.91 -17.23
N MET A 403 29.34 -44.68 -18.52
CA MET A 403 29.60 -45.66 -19.56
C MET A 403 30.79 -45.21 -20.40
N TRP A 404 31.51 -46.16 -20.99
CA TRP A 404 32.59 -45.86 -21.91
C TRP A 404 32.62 -46.85 -23.06
N THR A 405 33.27 -46.45 -24.16
CA THR A 405 33.35 -47.23 -25.39
C THR A 405 34.79 -47.45 -25.81
N ARG A 406 35.02 -48.47 -26.64
CA ARG A 406 36.35 -48.74 -27.24
C ARG A 406 36.88 -47.55 -28.06
N GLN A 407 35.98 -46.72 -28.61
CA GLN A 407 36.33 -45.55 -29.43
C GLN A 407 36.77 -44.34 -28.60
N GLY A 408 36.86 -44.48 -27.27
CA GLY A 408 37.30 -43.39 -26.40
C GLY A 408 36.19 -42.38 -26.08
N ARG A 409 34.92 -42.72 -26.29
CA ARG A 409 33.80 -41.91 -25.80
C ARG A 409 33.38 -42.38 -24.42
N ARG A 410 33.28 -41.44 -23.48
CA ARG A 410 32.80 -41.65 -22.11
C ARG A 410 31.66 -40.70 -21.82
N LEU A 411 30.55 -41.22 -21.30
CA LEU A 411 29.36 -40.45 -20.94
C LEU A 411 29.07 -40.69 -19.47
N THR A 412 28.95 -39.61 -18.70
CA THR A 412 28.72 -39.66 -17.27
C THR A 412 27.49 -38.83 -16.92
N SER A 413 26.54 -39.43 -16.18
CA SER A 413 25.50 -38.70 -15.44
C SER A 413 25.84 -38.73 -13.95
N VAL A 414 25.67 -37.58 -13.30
CA VAL A 414 25.83 -37.41 -11.86
C VAL A 414 24.56 -36.80 -11.30
N HIS A 415 23.97 -37.50 -10.33
CA HIS A 415 22.83 -37.03 -9.56
C HIS A 415 23.32 -36.61 -8.17
N TYR A 416 23.04 -35.36 -7.80
CA TYR A 416 23.31 -34.81 -6.50
C TYR A 416 21.99 -34.62 -5.76
N ARG A 417 21.87 -35.19 -4.55
CA ARG A 417 20.78 -34.91 -3.63
C ARG A 417 21.22 -33.80 -2.67
N ILE A 418 20.61 -32.62 -2.79
CA ILE A 418 21.14 -31.39 -2.20
C ILE A 418 20.18 -30.82 -1.15
N ARG A 419 20.73 -30.39 -0.01
CA ARG A 419 20.07 -29.44 0.90
C ARG A 419 20.76 -28.09 0.77
N ASN A 420 19.99 -27.03 0.52
CA ASN A 420 20.52 -25.70 0.29
C ASN A 420 19.72 -24.62 1.02
N ASN A 421 20.37 -23.85 1.89
CA ASN A 421 19.72 -22.77 2.62
C ASN A 421 19.78 -21.42 1.87
N ARG A 422 20.96 -21.03 1.36
CA ARG A 422 21.17 -19.68 0.77
C ARG A 422 22.09 -19.60 -0.47
N ARG A 423 22.70 -20.69 -0.96
CA ARG A 423 23.55 -20.59 -2.17
C ARG A 423 22.70 -20.48 -3.43
N GLN A 424 23.11 -19.61 -4.34
CA GLN A 424 22.44 -19.44 -5.63
C GLN A 424 22.89 -20.45 -6.68
N PHE A 425 24.12 -20.95 -6.58
CA PHE A 425 24.70 -21.88 -7.55
C PHE A 425 25.51 -22.98 -6.84
N LEU A 426 25.49 -24.19 -7.41
CA LEU A 426 26.47 -25.24 -7.17
C LEU A 426 27.58 -25.09 -8.19
N ARG A 427 28.83 -24.99 -7.74
CA ARG A 427 29.97 -24.88 -8.66
C ARG A 427 30.61 -26.24 -8.86
N LEU A 428 30.74 -26.63 -10.12
CA LEU A 428 31.34 -27.90 -10.53
C LEU A 428 32.59 -27.63 -11.37
N ALA A 429 33.73 -28.14 -10.92
CA ALA A 429 34.91 -28.28 -11.78
C ALA A 429 34.76 -29.60 -12.56
N LEU A 430 34.40 -29.50 -13.84
CA LEU A 430 34.30 -30.68 -14.71
C LEU A 430 35.69 -31.28 -14.98
N PRO A 431 35.79 -32.60 -15.24
CA PRO A 431 37.03 -33.22 -15.69
C PRO A 431 37.62 -32.53 -16.93
N GLU A 432 38.93 -32.58 -17.10
CA GLU A 432 39.60 -31.95 -18.23
C GLU A 432 39.10 -32.51 -19.57
N GLY A 433 38.75 -31.64 -20.51
CA GLY A 433 38.20 -32.03 -21.82
C GLY A 433 36.75 -32.50 -21.80
N ALA A 434 36.05 -32.43 -20.65
CA ALA A 434 34.63 -32.73 -20.56
C ALA A 434 33.77 -31.61 -21.16
N GLU A 435 32.77 -32.00 -21.94
CA GLU A 435 31.74 -31.12 -22.48
C GLU A 435 30.42 -31.40 -21.76
N LEU A 436 29.86 -30.37 -21.13
CA LEU A 436 28.55 -30.42 -20.46
C LEU A 436 27.44 -30.52 -21.50
N TRP A 437 26.62 -31.58 -21.43
CA TRP A 437 25.52 -31.82 -22.37
C TRP A 437 24.16 -31.40 -21.81
N SER A 438 23.91 -31.66 -20.53
CA SER A 438 22.67 -31.23 -19.87
C SER A 438 22.87 -30.99 -18.37
N ALA A 439 22.00 -30.14 -17.81
CA ALA A 439 21.86 -29.94 -16.38
C ALA A 439 20.38 -29.77 -16.02
N MET A 440 19.95 -30.40 -14.94
CA MET A 440 18.59 -30.34 -14.43
C MET A 440 18.58 -30.06 -12.93
N VAL A 441 17.57 -29.33 -12.45
CA VAL A 441 17.38 -28.97 -11.05
C VAL A 441 15.91 -29.15 -10.72
N GLY A 442 15.60 -30.00 -9.74
CA GLY A 442 14.21 -30.32 -9.37
C GLY A 442 13.39 -30.85 -10.55
N GLY A 443 13.98 -31.72 -11.39
CA GLY A 443 13.32 -32.29 -12.56
C GLY A 443 13.20 -31.37 -13.78
N ARG A 444 13.65 -30.12 -13.71
CA ARG A 444 13.61 -29.18 -14.84
C ARG A 444 14.99 -28.89 -15.39
N ALA A 445 15.10 -28.84 -16.72
CA ALA A 445 16.33 -28.43 -17.35
C ALA A 445 16.63 -26.95 -17.08
N VAL A 446 17.89 -26.66 -16.74
CA VAL A 446 18.36 -25.31 -16.41
C VAL A 446 19.48 -24.90 -17.36
N GLN A 447 19.75 -23.60 -17.46
CA GLN A 447 20.91 -23.10 -18.20
C GLN A 447 22.10 -22.87 -17.24
N PRO A 448 23.17 -23.67 -17.33
CA PRO A 448 24.39 -23.44 -16.55
C PRO A 448 25.09 -22.16 -16.98
N ALA A 449 25.71 -21.48 -16.02
CA ALA A 449 26.62 -20.37 -16.29
C ALA A 449 28.08 -20.81 -16.14
N LYS A 450 29.01 -20.03 -16.70
CA LYS A 450 30.46 -20.26 -16.51
C LYS A 450 31.02 -19.20 -15.57
N ALA A 451 31.69 -19.63 -14.51
CA ALA A 451 32.38 -18.75 -13.58
C ALA A 451 33.69 -18.22 -14.20
N SER A 452 34.22 -17.13 -13.63
CA SER A 452 35.51 -16.55 -14.05
C SER A 452 36.70 -17.49 -13.84
N ASP A 453 36.60 -18.41 -12.88
CA ASP A 453 37.60 -19.44 -12.60
C ASP A 453 37.44 -20.71 -13.48
N GLY A 454 36.51 -20.70 -14.42
CA GLY A 454 36.27 -21.79 -15.37
C GLY A 454 35.28 -22.85 -14.90
N ARG A 455 34.83 -22.82 -13.63
CA ARG A 455 33.82 -23.76 -13.11
C ARG A 455 32.45 -23.55 -13.75
N VAL A 456 31.70 -24.63 -13.88
CA VAL A 456 30.29 -24.59 -14.27
C VAL A 456 29.46 -24.25 -13.04
N MET A 457 28.54 -23.28 -13.18
CA MET A 457 27.62 -22.85 -12.13
C MET A 457 26.21 -23.34 -12.45
N ILE A 458 25.72 -24.31 -11.69
CA ILE A 458 24.35 -24.83 -11.80
C ILE A 458 23.47 -24.05 -10.82
N PRO A 459 22.40 -23.37 -11.27
CA PRO A 459 21.51 -22.63 -10.36
C PRO A 459 20.85 -23.58 -9.35
N LEU A 460 20.64 -23.13 -8.12
CA LEU A 460 20.05 -23.94 -7.05
C LEU A 460 18.70 -23.40 -6.60
N LEU A 461 17.84 -24.33 -6.18
CA LEU A 461 16.63 -24.02 -5.42
C LEU A 461 16.99 -23.81 -3.94
N ARG A 462 16.14 -23.08 -3.23
CA ARG A 462 16.20 -22.98 -1.78
C ARG A 462 15.38 -24.12 -1.17
N SER A 463 15.99 -24.89 -0.27
CA SER A 463 15.30 -25.89 0.55
C SER A 463 14.30 -25.20 1.48
N GLN A 464 13.06 -25.67 1.46
CA GLN A 464 12.05 -25.25 2.43
C GLN A 464 12.27 -25.99 3.76
N ALA A 465 11.93 -25.33 4.86
CA ALA A 465 11.96 -25.97 6.17
C ALA A 465 10.59 -26.62 6.44
N THR A 466 10.55 -27.95 6.42
CA THR A 466 9.37 -28.74 6.82
C THR A 466 9.70 -29.49 8.10
N GLY A 467 8.91 -29.31 9.16
CA GLY A 467 9.10 -30.02 10.43
C GLY A 467 10.44 -29.74 11.14
N GLY A 468 11.10 -28.61 10.85
CA GLY A 468 12.39 -28.23 11.45
C GLY A 468 13.63 -28.78 10.73
N SER A 469 13.47 -29.44 9.57
CA SER A 469 14.58 -29.89 8.73
C SER A 469 14.47 -29.33 7.30
N LEU A 470 15.61 -29.12 6.64
CA LEU A 470 15.65 -28.68 5.24
C LEU A 470 15.35 -29.86 4.31
N ALA A 471 14.31 -29.74 3.49
CA ALA A 471 13.99 -30.73 2.47
C ALA A 471 15.08 -30.77 1.37
N ALA A 472 15.42 -31.96 0.90
CA ALA A 472 16.41 -32.16 -0.15
C ALA A 472 15.76 -32.15 -1.55
N PHE A 473 16.50 -31.71 -2.56
CA PHE A 473 16.09 -31.74 -3.98
C PHE A 473 17.22 -32.25 -4.87
N ASP A 474 16.88 -32.72 -6.07
CA ASP A 474 17.84 -33.33 -6.99
C ASP A 474 18.41 -32.33 -8.00
N VAL A 475 19.71 -32.47 -8.27
CA VAL A 475 20.42 -31.84 -9.38
C VAL A 475 21.07 -32.92 -10.22
N GLU A 476 20.77 -32.97 -11.51
CA GLU A 476 21.39 -33.90 -12.44
C GLU A 476 22.30 -33.16 -13.42
N VAL A 477 23.48 -33.72 -13.69
CA VAL A 477 24.43 -33.21 -14.68
C VAL A 477 24.91 -34.34 -15.56
N VAL A 478 24.82 -34.16 -16.88
CA VAL A 478 25.33 -35.11 -17.88
C VAL A 478 26.43 -34.44 -18.69
N TYR A 479 27.58 -35.11 -18.79
CA TYR A 479 28.72 -34.64 -19.56
C TYR A 479 29.39 -35.77 -20.33
N VAL A 480 30.04 -35.40 -21.44
CA VAL A 480 30.78 -36.32 -22.30
C VAL A 480 32.26 -35.99 -22.28
N GLU A 481 33.08 -37.02 -22.37
CA GLU A 481 34.52 -36.91 -22.53
C GLU A 481 34.95 -37.69 -23.78
N SER A 482 35.93 -37.14 -24.49
CA SER A 482 36.61 -37.82 -25.59
C SER A 482 38.05 -38.10 -25.17
N ILE A 483 38.33 -39.36 -24.86
CA ILE A 483 39.65 -39.87 -24.50
C ILE A 483 40.25 -40.69 -25.64
N GLU A 484 41.50 -41.12 -25.48
CA GLU A 484 42.14 -41.99 -26.46
C GLU A 484 41.39 -43.34 -26.62
N PRO A 485 41.19 -43.82 -27.86
CA PRO A 485 40.60 -45.13 -28.10
C PRO A 485 41.43 -46.27 -27.49
N THR A 486 40.77 -47.36 -27.13
CA THR A 486 41.46 -48.57 -26.67
C THR A 486 42.40 -49.11 -27.76
N PRO A 487 43.67 -49.41 -27.44
CA PRO A 487 44.62 -50.01 -28.38
C PRO A 487 44.11 -51.33 -28.99
N ASP A 488 44.53 -51.64 -30.22
CA ASP A 488 44.07 -52.84 -30.95
C ASP A 488 44.42 -54.18 -30.25
N ASN A 489 45.44 -54.18 -29.37
CA ASN A 489 45.76 -55.35 -28.55
C ASN A 489 44.65 -55.69 -27.51
N GLY A 490 43.68 -54.79 -27.35
CA GLY A 490 42.51 -54.89 -26.50
C GLY A 490 42.80 -54.77 -25.02
N ARG A 491 43.95 -54.20 -24.63
CA ARG A 491 44.38 -53.97 -23.24
C ARG A 491 44.51 -52.47 -23.01
N GLY A 492 44.19 -52.03 -21.79
CA GLY A 492 44.34 -50.64 -21.40
C GLY A 492 44.07 -50.41 -19.92
N GLN A 493 44.14 -49.15 -19.53
CA GLN A 493 43.81 -48.64 -18.21
C GLN A 493 42.63 -47.69 -18.36
N PHE A 494 41.64 -47.85 -17.51
CA PHE A 494 40.53 -46.93 -17.35
C PHE A 494 40.90 -45.99 -16.22
N THR A 495 40.87 -44.69 -16.45
CA THR A 495 41.07 -43.64 -15.44
C THR A 495 39.99 -42.59 -15.66
N ALA A 496 39.23 -42.24 -14.62
CA ALA A 496 38.17 -41.25 -14.70
C ALA A 496 38.07 -40.46 -13.38
N SER A 497 37.57 -39.23 -13.48
CA SER A 497 37.21 -38.41 -12.33
C SER A 497 35.77 -37.89 -12.47
N LEU A 498 35.08 -37.72 -11.33
CA LEU A 498 33.81 -37.01 -11.26
C LEU A 498 34.04 -35.50 -11.17
N PRO A 499 33.01 -34.67 -11.44
CA PRO A 499 33.10 -33.23 -11.22
C PRO A 499 33.35 -32.94 -9.73
N GLN A 500 34.32 -32.08 -9.44
CA GLN A 500 34.56 -31.61 -8.07
C GLN A 500 33.55 -30.51 -7.73
N ALA A 501 32.68 -30.79 -6.76
CA ALA A 501 31.69 -29.85 -6.27
C ALA A 501 32.25 -28.96 -5.16
N ASP A 502 31.83 -27.69 -5.11
CA ASP A 502 32.20 -26.75 -4.04
C ASP A 502 31.41 -26.94 -2.73
N ALA A 503 30.85 -28.14 -2.52
CA ALA A 503 30.09 -28.55 -1.35
C ALA A 503 30.47 -29.98 -0.93
N PRO A 504 30.51 -30.28 0.38
CA PRO A 504 30.83 -31.62 0.86
C PRO A 504 29.72 -32.60 0.52
N SER A 505 30.11 -33.86 0.26
CA SER A 505 29.16 -34.95 0.03
C SER A 505 29.26 -35.99 1.13
N THR A 506 28.13 -36.37 1.73
CA THR A 506 28.10 -37.37 2.82
C THR A 506 28.25 -38.80 2.31
N TYR A 507 27.84 -39.06 1.08
CA TYR A 507 28.02 -40.34 0.42
C TYR A 507 28.26 -40.17 -1.09
N VAL A 508 29.27 -40.84 -1.61
CA VAL A 508 29.55 -40.91 -3.05
C VAL A 508 29.41 -42.35 -3.51
N ALA A 509 28.56 -42.57 -4.52
CA ALA A 509 28.36 -43.84 -5.19
C ALA A 509 28.64 -43.68 -6.68
N TRP A 510 29.52 -44.49 -7.23
CA TRP A 510 29.87 -44.45 -8.65
C TRP A 510 29.79 -45.83 -9.28
N THR A 511 28.90 -45.97 -10.26
CA THR A 511 28.83 -47.18 -11.10
C THR A 511 29.47 -46.92 -12.45
N VAL A 512 30.50 -47.71 -12.79
CA VAL A 512 31.14 -47.69 -14.10
C VAL A 512 30.67 -48.91 -14.90
N TYR A 513 29.99 -48.68 -16.01
CA TYR A 513 29.56 -49.71 -16.95
C TYR A 513 30.65 -49.97 -17.98
N SER A 514 31.25 -51.15 -17.89
CA SER A 514 32.30 -51.59 -18.81
C SER A 514 31.72 -52.35 -19.99
N PRO A 515 32.19 -52.13 -21.24
CA PRO A 515 31.68 -52.84 -22.40
C PRO A 515 31.74 -54.37 -22.22
N GLU A 516 30.74 -55.11 -22.74
CA GLU A 516 30.55 -56.55 -22.48
C GLU A 516 31.78 -57.46 -22.72
N ARG A 517 32.68 -57.07 -23.63
CA ARG A 517 33.90 -57.84 -23.95
C ARG A 517 35.10 -57.49 -23.06
N ALA A 518 34.99 -56.43 -22.24
CA ALA A 518 36.03 -56.02 -21.32
C ALA A 518 36.08 -56.96 -20.12
N LYS A 519 37.26 -57.51 -19.84
CA LYS A 519 37.57 -58.27 -18.64
C LYS A 519 38.43 -57.42 -17.71
N ILE A 520 37.87 -57.07 -16.57
CA ILE A 520 38.52 -56.22 -15.57
C ILE A 520 39.44 -57.06 -14.68
N ARG A 521 40.61 -56.52 -14.37
CA ARG A 521 41.57 -57.20 -13.50
C ARG A 521 41.22 -56.92 -12.02
N LYS A 522 40.72 -57.92 -11.30
CA LYS A 522 40.24 -57.80 -9.89
C LYS A 522 41.19 -57.17 -8.86
N ARG A 523 42.48 -57.00 -9.17
CA ARG A 523 43.50 -56.42 -8.27
C ARG A 523 44.19 -55.19 -8.89
N SER A 524 43.50 -54.47 -9.75
CA SER A 524 44.02 -53.25 -10.38
C SER A 524 43.22 -52.01 -10.02
N PHE A 525 42.30 -52.10 -9.06
CA PHE A 525 41.51 -50.94 -8.64
C PHE A 525 42.39 -49.98 -7.84
N ASP A 526 42.38 -48.71 -8.20
CA ASP A 526 43.06 -47.61 -7.53
C ASP A 526 42.20 -46.33 -7.62
N GLY A 527 42.64 -45.26 -6.97
CA GLY A 527 41.97 -43.95 -6.94
C GLY A 527 41.33 -43.64 -5.59
N SER A 528 40.61 -42.53 -5.53
CA SER A 528 40.07 -42.01 -4.26
C SER A 528 38.78 -42.71 -3.78
N LEU A 529 38.07 -43.44 -4.64
CA LEU A 529 36.91 -44.26 -4.25
C LEU A 529 37.29 -45.75 -4.09
N ARG A 530 36.70 -46.40 -3.09
CA ARG A 530 36.90 -47.83 -2.82
C ARG A 530 36.01 -48.68 -3.72
N GLN A 531 36.56 -49.68 -4.39
CA GLN A 531 35.77 -50.69 -5.12
C GLN A 531 35.01 -51.60 -4.14
N VAL A 532 33.72 -51.83 -4.43
CA VAL A 532 32.84 -52.69 -3.63
C VAL A 532 32.04 -53.65 -4.51
N GLU A 533 31.57 -54.76 -3.94
CA GLU A 533 30.73 -55.73 -4.66
C GLU A 533 29.31 -55.18 -4.92
N PHE A 534 28.79 -54.42 -3.96
CA PHE A 534 27.50 -53.72 -4.02
C PHE A 534 27.66 -52.36 -3.35
N LEU A 535 26.97 -51.35 -3.86
CA LEU A 535 26.92 -50.03 -3.21
C LEU A 535 26.22 -50.15 -1.86
N SER A 536 26.83 -49.59 -0.82
CA SER A 536 26.16 -49.38 0.45
C SER A 536 25.07 -48.33 0.22
N ASP A 537 23.77 -48.66 0.28
CA ASP A 537 22.72 -47.63 0.25
C ASP A 537 22.61 -47.11 1.70
N PRO A 538 23.39 -46.08 2.11
CA PRO A 538 23.67 -45.84 3.52
C PRO A 538 22.52 -45.13 4.23
N ILE A 539 21.46 -44.78 3.49
CA ILE A 539 20.25 -44.14 3.99
C ILE A 539 19.13 -45.20 3.94
N PRO A 540 18.77 -45.83 5.07
CA PRO A 540 17.68 -46.79 5.11
C PRO A 540 16.38 -46.14 4.66
N THR A 541 15.55 -46.87 3.90
CA THR A 541 14.19 -46.45 3.54
C THR A 541 13.29 -46.15 4.75
N GLU A 542 13.68 -46.54 5.97
CA GLU A 542 12.93 -46.31 7.20
C GLU A 542 13.18 -44.92 7.84
N ASP A 543 14.30 -44.25 7.53
CA ASP A 543 14.54 -42.85 7.96
C ASP A 543 13.79 -41.82 7.07
N TYR A 544 12.93 -42.30 6.17
CA TYR A 544 12.07 -41.46 5.31
C TYR A 544 10.98 -40.69 6.07
N TYR A 545 10.74 -40.95 7.36
CA TYR A 545 9.73 -40.21 8.13
C TYR A 545 10.08 -38.75 8.43
N SER A 546 11.21 -38.21 7.96
CA SER A 546 11.50 -36.77 8.07
C SER A 546 12.29 -36.16 6.89
N ILE A 547 12.51 -36.88 5.79
CA ILE A 547 13.10 -36.30 4.58
C ILE A 547 12.14 -36.53 3.43
N GLU A 548 11.03 -35.78 3.43
CA GLU A 548 10.14 -35.68 2.28
C GLU A 548 10.96 -35.16 1.09
N VAL A 549 11.26 -36.03 0.12
CA VAL A 549 11.68 -35.58 -1.21
C VAL A 549 10.42 -35.07 -1.86
N ASP A 550 10.18 -33.79 -1.65
CA ASP A 550 8.96 -33.11 -2.08
C ASP A 550 9.08 -32.73 -3.57
N THR A 551 9.39 -33.72 -4.42
CA THR A 551 9.64 -33.54 -5.86
C THR A 551 8.54 -32.71 -6.56
N PRO A 552 7.23 -32.93 -6.28
CA PRO A 552 6.18 -32.12 -6.90
C PRO A 552 6.21 -30.64 -6.46
N MET A 553 6.60 -30.37 -5.21
CA MET A 553 6.74 -29.01 -4.67
C MET A 553 7.97 -28.31 -5.28
N PHE A 554 9.10 -29.00 -5.37
CA PHE A 554 10.30 -28.44 -6.01
C PHE A 554 10.12 -28.23 -7.51
N GLU A 555 9.37 -29.08 -8.20
CA GLU A 555 8.98 -28.87 -9.59
C GLU A 555 8.15 -27.58 -9.75
N GLN A 556 7.15 -27.36 -8.87
CA GLN A 556 6.35 -26.13 -8.87
C GLN A 556 7.18 -24.88 -8.52
N GLN A 557 8.12 -24.99 -7.58
CA GLN A 557 9.04 -23.90 -7.23
C GLN A 557 10.00 -23.61 -8.39
N ALA A 558 10.47 -24.63 -9.09
CA ALA A 558 11.30 -24.46 -10.27
C ALA A 558 10.49 -23.87 -11.45
N VAL A 559 9.19 -24.13 -11.57
CA VAL A 559 8.29 -23.40 -12.51
C VAL A 559 8.26 -21.92 -12.16
N SER A 560 7.92 -21.56 -10.92
CA SER A 560 7.77 -20.15 -10.52
C SER A 560 9.08 -19.37 -10.61
N GLN A 561 10.21 -19.97 -10.21
CA GLN A 561 11.53 -19.36 -10.31
C GLN A 561 12.03 -19.27 -11.76
N SER A 562 11.57 -20.17 -12.65
CA SER A 562 11.83 -20.06 -14.09
C SER A 562 11.04 -18.92 -14.74
N ASP A 563 9.76 -18.75 -14.39
CA ASP A 563 8.90 -17.68 -14.92
C ASP A 563 9.39 -16.28 -14.50
N SER A 564 10.02 -16.17 -13.32
CA SER A 564 10.68 -14.94 -12.85
C SER A 564 12.09 -14.73 -13.42
N GLY A 565 12.57 -15.60 -14.33
CA GLY A 565 13.90 -15.52 -14.95
C GLY A 565 15.08 -15.99 -14.09
N GLY A 566 14.83 -16.57 -12.91
CA GLY A 566 15.86 -16.93 -11.92
C GLY A 566 16.67 -18.20 -12.23
N LEU A 567 16.19 -19.07 -13.14
CA LEU A 567 16.89 -20.29 -13.57
C LEU A 567 17.51 -20.19 -14.98
N GLY A 568 17.44 -19.00 -15.60
CA GLY A 568 17.93 -18.73 -16.96
C GLY A 568 16.96 -19.17 -18.06
N THR A 569 16.66 -18.30 -19.02
CA THR A 569 15.80 -18.57 -20.18
C THR A 569 16.63 -19.05 -21.37
N GLY A 570 17.12 -20.30 -21.29
CA GLY A 570 17.88 -20.95 -22.36
C GLY A 570 17.04 -21.93 -23.18
N ALA A 571 17.45 -22.21 -24.42
CA ALA A 571 16.87 -23.27 -25.25
C ALA A 571 16.81 -24.59 -24.47
N VAL A 572 15.66 -25.27 -24.49
CA VAL A 572 15.40 -26.50 -23.72
C VAL A 572 16.51 -27.53 -24.02
N PRO A 573 17.38 -27.84 -23.04
CA PRO A 573 18.38 -28.90 -23.19
C PRO A 573 17.69 -30.23 -23.46
N VAL A 574 18.24 -31.04 -24.37
CA VAL A 574 17.72 -32.36 -24.69
C VAL A 574 18.03 -33.29 -23.51
N GLU A 575 17.02 -33.99 -22.99
CA GLU A 575 17.21 -35.04 -21.99
C GLU A 575 18.06 -36.17 -22.60
N VAL A 576 19.21 -36.45 -22.00
CA VAL A 576 20.15 -37.46 -22.49
C VAL A 576 20.00 -38.73 -21.67
N SER A 577 19.28 -39.71 -22.19
CA SER A 577 19.24 -41.05 -21.58
C SER A 577 20.58 -41.76 -21.80
N LEU A 578 21.23 -42.24 -20.74
CA LEU A 578 22.42 -43.09 -20.89
C LEU A 578 22.01 -44.50 -21.33
N PRO A 579 22.52 -45.01 -22.46
CA PRO A 579 22.36 -46.42 -22.82
C PRO A 579 23.26 -47.27 -21.92
N LEU A 580 22.73 -47.68 -20.76
CA LEU A 580 23.45 -48.52 -19.80
C LEU A 580 23.63 -49.94 -20.37
N GLN A 581 24.71 -50.17 -21.10
CA GLN A 581 25.13 -51.48 -21.62
C GLN A 581 26.47 -51.86 -21.01
N GLY A 582 26.61 -53.12 -20.60
CA GLY A 582 27.87 -53.65 -20.06
C GLY A 582 27.81 -54.19 -18.63
N GLU A 583 28.96 -54.67 -18.14
CA GLU A 583 29.11 -55.17 -16.77
C GLU A 583 29.38 -53.99 -15.80
N PRO A 584 28.61 -53.83 -14.71
CA PRO A 584 28.80 -52.74 -13.76
C PRO A 584 29.95 -53.03 -12.79
N VAL A 585 30.67 -51.97 -12.43
CA VAL A 585 31.70 -51.95 -11.40
C VAL A 585 31.36 -50.83 -10.42
N TYR A 586 31.29 -51.17 -9.15
CA TYR A 586 30.83 -50.25 -8.11
C TYR A 586 32.00 -49.71 -7.30
N PHE A 587 31.98 -48.40 -7.11
CA PHE A 587 32.91 -47.67 -6.27
C PHE A 587 32.13 -46.78 -5.30
N GLU A 588 32.62 -46.64 -4.09
CA GLU A 588 31.99 -45.77 -3.09
C GLU A 588 33.02 -45.05 -2.22
N LYS A 589 32.57 -43.96 -1.60
CA LYS A 589 33.31 -43.25 -0.56
C LYS A 589 32.32 -42.70 0.47
N LEU A 590 32.63 -42.95 1.74
CA LEU A 590 31.94 -42.31 2.87
C LEU A 590 32.60 -40.96 3.09
N LEU A 591 31.82 -39.90 3.00
CA LEU A 591 32.26 -38.50 3.15
C LEU A 591 33.37 -38.08 2.16
N ALA A 592 33.04 -37.11 1.31
CA ALA A 592 33.98 -36.42 0.44
C ALA A 592 34.01 -34.93 0.81
N LEU A 593 35.18 -34.43 1.21
CA LEU A 593 35.38 -33.04 1.62
C LEU A 593 36.29 -32.32 0.63
N ASP A 594 35.69 -31.59 -0.31
CA ASP A 594 36.39 -30.75 -1.32
C ASP A 594 37.69 -31.39 -1.86
N GLU A 595 37.56 -32.61 -2.37
CA GLU A 595 38.68 -33.44 -2.82
C GLU A 595 38.36 -34.10 -4.18
N PRO A 596 39.38 -34.47 -4.97
CA PRO A 596 39.18 -35.22 -6.21
C PRO A 596 38.51 -36.57 -5.98
N LEU A 597 37.51 -36.87 -6.82
CA LEU A 597 36.78 -38.14 -6.84
C LEU A 597 37.15 -38.91 -8.10
N ASP A 598 38.01 -39.91 -7.98
CA ASP A 598 38.61 -40.62 -9.11
C ASP A 598 38.66 -42.13 -8.90
N VAL A 599 38.65 -42.85 -10.03
CA VAL A 599 38.78 -44.31 -10.07
C VAL A 599 39.68 -44.73 -11.23
N GLU A 600 40.41 -45.81 -10.98
CA GLU A 600 41.30 -46.41 -11.95
C GLU A 600 41.22 -47.94 -11.95
N PHE A 601 41.27 -48.57 -13.13
CA PHE A 601 41.47 -50.02 -13.24
C PHE A 601 42.01 -50.48 -14.61
N SER A 602 42.73 -51.60 -14.61
CA SER A 602 43.18 -52.27 -15.84
C SER A 602 42.11 -53.19 -16.44
N TYR A 603 42.00 -53.19 -17.76
CA TYR A 603 41.10 -54.07 -18.51
C TYR A 603 41.80 -54.77 -19.69
N ARG A 604 41.19 -55.86 -20.17
CA ARG A 604 41.61 -56.60 -21.37
C ARG A 604 40.41 -57.14 -22.15
N GLY A 605 40.59 -57.57 -23.39
CA GLY A 605 39.55 -58.30 -24.15
C GLY A 605 38.76 -57.44 -25.14
N LEU A 606 39.02 -56.13 -25.18
CA LEU A 606 38.44 -55.19 -26.15
C LEU A 606 39.21 -55.16 -27.48
N ARG A 607 39.51 -56.33 -28.04
CA ARG A 607 40.17 -56.42 -29.34
C ARG A 607 39.18 -56.03 -30.45
N LYS A 608 39.73 -55.50 -31.55
CA LYS A 608 38.96 -55.12 -32.73
C LYS A 608 38.22 -56.30 -33.34
#